data_AF-A0A957VTI2-F1
#
_entry.id   AF-A0A957VTI2-F1
#
_cell.length_a   1.000
_cell.length_b   1.000
_cell.length_c   1.000
_cell.angle_alpha   90.00
_cell.angle_beta   90.00
_cell.angle_gamma   90.00
#
_symmetry.space_group_name_H-M   'P 1'
#
loop_
_entity.id
_entity.type
_entity.pdbx_description
1 polymer ?
#
loop_
_entity_poly.entity_id
_entity_poly.type
_entity_poly.pdbx_seq_one_letter_code
_entity_poly.pdbx_strand_id
1 'polypeptide(L)'
;FTGKMSYHANVAAALDVAQHVMPLVWRHFPEAQFIIAGKDPAAEIEALATDPRIKVTGTVPDLRPYLVRATAAVSPMRYGVGIQNKILEAMAMAAPVITTSKALSSLQTRVGEEILVADTPQAVAEHIITLFKDHRFAHRLGTAGRQYVENYHDWNVMARNLEAVYREVMQPVRNGYLRVK
;
A
#
# COMPACT_ATOMS: atom_id res chain seq x y z
N PHE A 1 8.21 -0.59 4.42
CA PHE A 1 7.01 0.10 4.94
C PHE A 1 7.18 1.59 4.71
N THR A 2 6.14 2.31 4.24
CA THR A 2 6.23 3.76 3.96
C THR A 2 5.13 4.57 4.66
N GLY A 3 5.36 5.87 4.85
CA GLY A 3 4.33 6.81 5.33
C GLY A 3 4.85 7.94 6.25
N LYS A 4 3.93 8.67 6.88
CA LYS A 4 4.26 9.65 7.93
C LYS A 4 4.45 8.93 9.26
N MET A 5 5.68 8.84 9.75
CA MET A 5 6.07 8.03 10.91
C MET A 5 5.83 8.70 12.27
N SER A 6 5.17 9.86 12.28
CA SER A 6 4.57 10.48 13.47
C SER A 6 3.08 10.19 13.60
N TYR A 7 2.46 9.58 12.58
CA TYR A 7 1.06 9.20 12.63
C TYR A 7 0.91 7.85 13.36
N HIS A 8 0.10 7.81 14.43
CA HIS A 8 -0.03 6.67 15.33
C HIS A 8 -0.25 5.32 14.63
N ALA A 9 -0.95 5.30 13.48
CA ALA A 9 -1.32 4.07 12.81
C ALA A 9 -0.09 3.51 12.09
N ASN A 10 0.71 4.40 11.50
CA ASN A 10 1.95 4.05 10.85
C ASN A 10 2.98 3.56 11.88
N VAL A 11 3.06 4.23 13.04
CA VAL A 11 3.92 3.81 14.14
C VAL A 11 3.54 2.40 14.59
N ALA A 12 2.27 2.18 14.94
CA ALA A 12 1.78 0.89 15.41
C ALA A 12 2.04 -0.23 14.37
N ALA A 13 1.76 0.02 13.09
CA ALA A 13 1.98 -0.97 12.05
C ALA A 13 3.47 -1.26 11.80
N ALA A 14 4.34 -0.25 11.82
CA ALA A 14 5.77 -0.44 11.64
C ALA A 14 6.40 -1.20 12.83
N LEU A 15 6.00 -0.88 14.07
CA LEU A 15 6.41 -1.61 15.27
C LEU A 15 5.97 -3.08 15.20
N ASP A 16 4.71 -3.33 14.85
CA ASP A 16 4.16 -4.69 14.74
C ASP A 16 4.93 -5.54 13.71
N VAL A 17 5.27 -4.95 12.57
CA VAL A 17 6.10 -5.62 11.56
C VAL A 17 7.50 -5.90 12.11
N ALA A 18 8.16 -4.90 12.71
CA ALA A 18 9.52 -5.07 13.24
C ALA A 18 9.58 -6.11 14.37
N GLN A 19 8.59 -6.16 15.25
CA GLN A 19 8.61 -6.96 16.48
C GLN A 19 8.01 -8.35 16.32
N HIS A 20 7.01 -8.52 15.43
CA HIS A 20 6.27 -9.78 15.33
C HIS A 20 6.40 -10.46 13.97
N VAL A 21 6.62 -9.71 12.88
CA VAL A 21 6.75 -10.27 11.53
C VAL A 21 8.20 -10.58 11.20
N MET A 22 9.08 -9.58 11.29
CA MET A 22 10.47 -9.70 10.86
C MET A 22 11.25 -10.80 11.59
N PRO A 23 11.07 -11.05 12.91
CA PRO A 23 11.73 -12.17 13.58
C PRO A 23 11.39 -13.54 12.98
N LEU A 24 10.18 -13.71 12.44
CA LEU A 24 9.78 -14.93 11.75
C LEU A 24 10.46 -15.03 10.38
N VAL A 25 10.53 -13.90 9.64
CA VAL A 25 11.21 -13.82 8.34
C VAL A 25 12.71 -14.09 8.49
N TRP A 26 13.35 -13.51 9.51
CA TRP A 26 14.79 -13.65 9.75
C TRP A 26 15.24 -15.06 10.11
N ARG A 27 14.34 -15.92 10.59
CA ARG A 27 14.63 -17.37 10.78
C ARG A 27 14.91 -18.07 9.45
N HIS A 28 14.34 -17.57 8.35
CA HIS A 28 14.53 -18.12 7.00
C HIS A 28 15.50 -17.30 6.17
N PHE A 29 15.51 -15.98 6.36
CA PHE A 29 16.33 -15.03 5.62
C PHE A 29 17.04 -14.06 6.58
N PRO A 30 18.15 -14.46 7.20
CA PRO A 30 18.84 -13.66 8.22
C PRO A 30 19.29 -12.27 7.73
N GLU A 31 19.59 -12.17 6.43
CA GLU A 31 20.04 -10.94 5.77
C GLU A 31 18.89 -10.02 5.29
N ALA A 32 17.63 -10.42 5.49
CA ALA A 32 16.49 -9.63 5.04
C ALA A 32 16.44 -8.28 5.77
N GLN A 33 16.38 -7.20 5.01
CA GLN A 33 16.34 -5.84 5.53
C GLN A 33 14.89 -5.35 5.66
N PHE A 34 14.55 -4.75 6.80
CA PHE A 34 13.29 -4.03 6.98
C PHE A 34 13.52 -2.53 6.87
N ILE A 35 13.05 -1.93 5.78
CA ILE A 35 13.19 -0.49 5.55
C ILE A 35 11.88 0.22 5.90
N ILE A 36 11.99 1.18 6.82
CA ILE A 36 10.93 2.12 7.22
C ILE A 36 11.27 3.48 6.60
N ALA A 37 10.61 3.79 5.47
CA ALA A 37 10.86 5.02 4.73
C ALA A 37 9.73 6.03 4.94
N GLY A 38 10.03 7.16 5.56
CA GLY A 38 8.94 8.03 5.97
C GLY A 38 9.33 9.24 6.81
N LYS A 39 8.54 10.30 6.64
CA LYS A 39 8.74 11.60 7.30
C LYS A 39 8.42 11.53 8.80
N ASP A 40 9.16 12.30 9.60
CA ASP A 40 8.96 12.54 11.04
C ASP A 40 8.89 11.23 11.88
N PRO A 41 9.92 10.37 11.91
CA PRO A 41 9.90 9.17 12.74
C PRO A 41 9.77 9.51 14.23
N ALA A 42 8.78 8.90 14.89
CA ALA A 42 8.69 8.94 16.35
C ALA A 42 9.90 8.23 16.99
N ALA A 43 10.25 8.60 18.22
CA ALA A 43 11.41 8.05 18.94
C ALA A 43 11.41 6.51 19.00
N GLU A 44 10.23 5.90 19.15
CA GLU A 44 10.06 4.44 19.16
C GLU A 44 10.40 3.79 17.82
N ILE A 45 10.16 4.49 16.70
CA ILE A 45 10.54 4.04 15.36
C ILE A 45 12.04 4.22 15.16
N GLU A 46 12.61 5.35 15.57
CA GLU A 46 14.06 5.59 15.51
C GLU A 46 14.84 4.53 16.31
N ALA A 47 14.32 4.15 17.48
CA ALA A 47 14.92 3.12 18.33
C ALA A 47 15.02 1.74 17.65
N LEU A 48 14.16 1.44 16.65
CA LEU A 48 14.26 0.19 15.89
C LEU A 48 15.56 0.08 15.08
N ALA A 49 16.19 1.21 14.71
CA ALA A 49 17.44 1.23 13.96
C ALA A 49 18.66 0.75 14.77
N THR A 50 18.47 0.39 16.05
CA THR A 50 19.49 -0.32 16.84
C THR A 50 19.75 -1.74 16.32
N ASP A 51 18.77 -2.35 15.65
CA ASP A 51 18.99 -3.60 14.92
C ASP A 51 19.55 -3.29 13.52
N PRO A 52 20.74 -3.80 13.14
CA PRO A 52 21.37 -3.51 11.85
C PRO A 52 20.57 -4.04 10.64
N ARG A 53 19.54 -4.87 10.85
CA ARG A 53 18.63 -5.33 9.80
C ARG A 53 17.45 -4.39 9.57
N ILE A 54 17.28 -3.36 10.42
CA ILE A 54 16.23 -2.37 10.29
C ILE A 54 16.85 -1.02 9.89
N LYS A 55 16.33 -0.43 8.81
CA LYS A 55 16.72 0.90 8.36
C LYS A 55 15.56 1.87 8.48
N VAL A 56 15.73 2.89 9.31
CA VAL A 56 14.82 4.04 9.39
C VAL A 56 15.43 5.17 8.59
N THR A 57 14.77 5.63 7.53
CA THR A 57 15.38 6.63 6.62
C THR A 57 15.13 8.07 7.06
N GLY A 58 14.08 8.31 7.85
CA GLY A 58 13.48 9.64 7.96
C GLY A 58 12.90 10.13 6.63
N THR A 59 12.71 11.44 6.51
CA THR A 59 12.21 12.08 5.28
C THR A 59 13.19 11.85 4.14
N VAL A 60 12.69 11.34 3.00
CA VAL A 60 13.46 11.15 1.77
C VAL A 60 12.86 12.02 0.65
N PRO A 61 13.68 12.51 -0.29
CA PRO A 61 13.18 13.30 -1.42
C PRO A 61 12.35 12.46 -2.40
N ASP A 62 12.57 11.14 -2.42
CA ASP A 62 11.91 10.23 -3.35
C ASP A 62 11.77 8.82 -2.74
N LEU A 63 10.56 8.27 -2.77
CA LEU A 63 10.27 6.90 -2.30
C LEU A 63 10.53 5.83 -3.36
N ARG A 64 10.57 6.18 -4.65
CA ARG A 64 10.71 5.22 -5.76
C ARG A 64 11.92 4.30 -5.62
N PRO A 65 13.12 4.78 -5.22
CA PRO A 65 14.29 3.89 -5.05
C PRO A 65 14.08 2.81 -4.00
N TYR A 66 13.22 3.04 -3.01
CA TYR A 66 12.91 2.09 -1.95
C TYR A 66 11.84 1.09 -2.39
N LEU A 67 10.82 1.55 -3.11
CA LEU A 67 9.71 0.70 -3.56
C LEU A 67 10.12 -0.23 -4.71
N VAL A 68 10.84 0.26 -5.73
CA VAL A 68 11.27 -0.56 -6.89
C VAL A 68 12.17 -1.73 -6.48
N ARG A 69 12.94 -1.55 -5.41
CA ARG A 69 13.86 -2.57 -4.89
C ARG A 69 13.25 -3.49 -3.84
N ALA A 70 12.02 -3.22 -3.40
CA ALA A 70 11.40 -3.98 -2.33
C ALA A 70 10.91 -5.34 -2.84
N THR A 71 11.32 -6.41 -2.17
CA THR A 71 10.70 -7.74 -2.36
C THR A 71 9.22 -7.72 -1.97
N ALA A 72 8.87 -6.91 -0.96
CA ALA A 72 7.50 -6.70 -0.52
C ALA A 72 7.34 -5.30 0.11
N ALA A 73 6.30 -4.59 -0.32
CA ALA A 73 5.78 -3.41 0.36
C ALA A 73 4.69 -3.86 1.35
N VAL A 74 5.06 -3.90 2.63
CA VAL A 74 4.18 -4.35 3.71
C VAL A 74 3.46 -3.14 4.31
N SER A 75 2.13 -3.18 4.39
CA SER A 75 1.27 -2.14 4.98
C SER A 75 0.10 -2.78 5.76
N PRO A 76 0.37 -3.42 6.91
CA PRO A 76 -0.63 -4.20 7.65
C PRO A 76 -1.41 -3.28 8.61
N MET A 77 -2.20 -2.36 8.04
CA MET A 77 -2.88 -1.35 8.84
C MET A 77 -4.03 -1.96 9.63
N ARG A 78 -3.99 -1.86 10.96
CA ARG A 78 -5.08 -2.31 11.85
C ARG A 78 -6.26 -1.34 11.90
N TYR A 79 -6.00 -0.08 11.61
CA TYR A 79 -6.98 0.99 11.57
C TYR A 79 -6.53 2.07 10.59
N GLY A 80 -7.52 2.68 9.94
CA GLY A 80 -7.36 3.58 8.82
C GLY A 80 -8.67 3.62 8.04
N VAL A 81 -9.05 4.79 7.56
CA VAL A 81 -10.25 5.02 6.75
C VAL A 81 -9.84 5.49 5.37
N GLY A 82 -10.60 5.11 4.36
CA GLY A 82 -10.35 5.48 2.96
C GLY A 82 -9.19 4.74 2.32
N ILE A 83 -8.90 5.16 1.09
CA ILE A 83 -7.83 4.60 0.26
C ILE A 83 -6.47 4.91 0.88
N GLN A 84 -5.68 3.87 1.12
CA GLN A 84 -4.32 4.01 1.61
C GLN A 84 -3.38 4.31 0.43
N ASN A 85 -3.05 5.59 0.19
CA ASN A 85 -2.21 6.00 -0.94
C ASN A 85 -0.88 5.22 -1.03
N LYS A 86 -0.27 4.87 0.11
CA LYS A 86 0.96 4.07 0.15
C LYS A 86 0.83 2.70 -0.54
N ILE A 87 -0.37 2.11 -0.56
CA ILE A 87 -0.66 0.85 -1.25
C ILE A 87 -0.62 1.11 -2.75
N LEU A 88 -1.34 2.13 -3.22
CA LEU A 88 -1.36 2.51 -4.64
C LEU A 88 0.02 2.94 -5.13
N GLU A 89 0.78 3.70 -4.35
CA GLU A 89 2.16 4.10 -4.66
C GLU A 89 3.07 2.87 -4.83
N ALA A 90 2.97 1.89 -3.92
CA ALA A 90 3.75 0.66 -4.02
C ALA A 90 3.35 -0.18 -5.25
N MET A 91 2.03 -0.36 -5.47
CA MET A 91 1.50 -1.06 -6.64
C MET A 91 1.93 -0.38 -7.94
N ALA A 92 1.88 0.96 -8.02
CA ALA A 92 2.32 1.73 -9.18
C ALA A 92 3.81 1.50 -9.52
N MET A 93 4.64 1.26 -8.50
CA MET A 93 6.05 0.92 -8.67
C MET A 93 6.30 -0.56 -8.94
N ALA A 94 5.25 -1.34 -9.21
CA ALA A 94 5.26 -2.79 -9.37
C ALA A 94 5.86 -3.55 -8.18
N ALA A 95 5.80 -2.96 -6.98
CA ALA A 95 6.22 -3.63 -5.75
C ALA A 95 5.11 -4.57 -5.28
N PRO A 96 5.40 -5.86 -5.00
CA PRO A 96 4.46 -6.77 -4.36
C PRO A 96 3.91 -6.17 -3.06
N VAL A 97 2.59 -6.05 -2.92
CA VAL A 97 1.98 -5.47 -1.72
C VAL A 97 1.38 -6.56 -0.82
N ILE A 98 1.63 -6.44 0.48
CA ILE A 98 0.94 -7.20 1.52
C ILE A 98 0.21 -6.21 2.43
N THR A 99 -1.09 -6.38 2.60
CA THR A 99 -1.92 -5.53 3.45
C THR A 99 -2.95 -6.33 4.25
N THR A 100 -3.78 -5.65 5.04
CA THR A 100 -4.88 -6.27 5.81
C THR A 100 -6.19 -6.23 5.02
N SER A 101 -7.12 -7.13 5.35
CA SER A 101 -8.46 -7.15 4.76
C SER A 101 -9.18 -5.81 4.94
N LYS A 102 -8.97 -5.16 6.10
CA LYS A 102 -9.51 -3.84 6.41
C LYS A 102 -8.96 -2.74 5.51
N ALA A 103 -7.65 -2.71 5.27
CA ALA A 103 -7.03 -1.72 4.38
C ALA A 103 -7.42 -1.95 2.91
N LEU A 104 -7.69 -3.20 2.53
CA LEU A 104 -8.14 -3.56 1.20
C LEU A 104 -9.57 -3.10 0.89
N SER A 105 -10.43 -2.94 1.90
CA SER A 105 -11.86 -2.66 1.72
C SER A 105 -12.20 -1.46 0.81
N SER A 106 -11.26 -0.54 0.59
CA SER A 106 -11.42 0.62 -0.28
C SER A 106 -10.89 0.41 -1.71
N LEU A 107 -10.42 -0.79 -2.05
CA LEU A 107 -9.84 -1.15 -3.34
C LEU A 107 -10.56 -2.36 -3.95
N GLN A 108 -10.72 -2.36 -5.27
CA GLN A 108 -11.36 -3.43 -6.04
C GLN A 108 -10.31 -4.37 -6.67
N THR A 109 -9.40 -4.88 -5.86
CA THR A 109 -8.33 -5.80 -6.26
C THR A 109 -8.70 -7.25 -6.00
N ARG A 110 -8.13 -8.20 -6.75
CA ARG A 110 -8.24 -9.64 -6.53
C ARG A 110 -7.06 -10.13 -5.68
N VAL A 111 -7.39 -10.73 -4.54
CA VAL A 111 -6.41 -11.25 -3.60
C VAL A 111 -5.66 -12.43 -4.22
N GLY A 112 -4.33 -12.42 -4.15
CA GLY A 112 -3.46 -13.43 -4.75
C GLY A 112 -3.07 -13.15 -6.20
N GLU A 113 -3.71 -12.18 -6.85
CA GLU A 113 -3.38 -11.75 -8.22
C GLU A 113 -2.69 -10.39 -8.24
N GLU A 114 -3.30 -9.33 -7.69
CA GLU A 114 -2.71 -7.99 -7.66
C GLU A 114 -2.12 -7.60 -6.31
N ILE A 115 -2.56 -8.27 -5.23
CA ILE A 115 -2.20 -7.93 -3.85
C ILE A 115 -2.38 -9.14 -2.93
N LEU A 116 -1.59 -9.21 -1.86
CA LEU A 116 -1.74 -10.22 -0.81
C LEU A 116 -2.40 -9.63 0.43
N VAL A 117 -3.24 -10.45 1.06
CA VAL A 117 -3.93 -10.10 2.30
C VAL A 117 -3.47 -11.02 3.42
N ALA A 118 -3.15 -10.42 4.57
CA ALA A 118 -2.90 -11.11 5.81
C ALA A 118 -3.27 -10.22 7.00
N ASP A 119 -4.01 -10.79 7.94
CA ASP A 119 -4.50 -10.10 9.14
C ASP A 119 -3.74 -10.48 10.42
N THR A 120 -2.78 -11.39 10.32
CA THR A 120 -1.92 -11.81 11.44
C THR A 120 -0.44 -11.65 11.09
N PRO A 121 0.45 -11.39 12.07
CA PRO A 121 1.89 -11.30 11.82
C PRO A 121 2.48 -12.55 11.16
N GLN A 122 1.98 -13.73 11.53
CA GLN A 122 2.38 -15.03 10.97
C GLN A 122 2.06 -15.11 9.48
N ALA A 123 0.82 -14.78 9.09
CA ALA A 123 0.41 -14.80 7.70
C ALA A 123 1.16 -13.73 6.86
N VAL A 124 1.44 -12.56 7.45
CA VAL A 124 2.29 -11.55 6.79
C VAL A 124 3.70 -12.11 6.55
N ALA A 125 4.30 -12.76 7.55
CA ALA A 125 5.63 -13.35 7.43
C ALA A 125 5.66 -14.47 6.38
N GLU A 126 4.65 -15.33 6.33
CA GLU A 126 4.51 -16.40 5.33
C GLU A 126 4.45 -15.85 3.90
N HIS A 127 3.69 -14.78 3.67
CA HIS A 127 3.65 -14.10 2.38
C HIS A 127 5.01 -13.50 2.01
N ILE A 128 5.69 -12.84 2.95
CA ILE A 128 7.04 -12.30 2.71
C ILE A 128 8.01 -13.44 2.34
N ILE A 129 8.00 -14.54 3.09
CA ILE A 129 8.83 -15.72 2.84
C ILE A 129 8.53 -16.32 1.46
N THR A 130 7.26 -16.38 1.07
CA THR A 130 6.83 -16.86 -0.25
C THR A 130 7.38 -15.97 -1.36
N LEU A 131 7.29 -14.65 -1.21
CA LEU A 131 7.84 -13.69 -2.19
C LEU A 131 9.37 -13.75 -2.29
N PHE A 132 10.07 -14.03 -1.19
CA PHE A 132 11.51 -14.29 -1.23
C PHE A 132 11.87 -15.60 -1.95
N LYS A 133 11.04 -16.64 -1.83
CA LYS A 133 11.31 -17.96 -2.46
C LYS A 133 10.91 -18.03 -3.93
N ASP A 134 9.82 -17.35 -4.32
CA ASP A 134 9.30 -17.37 -5.69
C ASP A 134 9.33 -15.98 -6.32
N HIS A 135 10.47 -15.63 -6.91
CA HIS A 135 10.66 -14.36 -7.63
C HIS A 135 9.73 -14.21 -8.84
N ARG A 136 9.30 -15.31 -9.48
CA ARG A 136 8.37 -15.23 -10.62
C ARG A 136 6.98 -14.85 -10.13
N PHE A 137 6.54 -15.43 -9.02
CA PHE A 137 5.29 -15.04 -8.39
C PHE A 137 5.35 -13.58 -7.93
N ALA A 138 6.42 -13.16 -7.25
CA ALA A 138 6.61 -11.77 -6.85
C ALA A 138 6.52 -10.81 -8.04
N HIS A 139 7.23 -11.09 -9.14
CA HIS A 139 7.19 -10.27 -10.35
C HIS A 139 5.78 -10.20 -10.97
N ARG A 140 5.07 -11.33 -11.07
CA ARG A 140 3.69 -11.36 -11.60
C ARG A 140 2.75 -10.54 -10.73
N LEU A 141 2.80 -10.74 -9.42
CA LEU A 141 1.96 -10.02 -8.46
C LEU A 141 2.19 -8.51 -8.55
N GLY A 142 3.46 -8.07 -8.54
CA GLY A 142 3.83 -6.66 -8.68
C GLY A 142 3.37 -6.05 -10.01
N THR A 143 3.54 -6.78 -11.12
CA THR A 143 3.11 -6.31 -12.45
C THR A 143 1.59 -6.16 -12.52
N ALA A 144 0.84 -7.15 -12.01
CA ALA A 144 -0.62 -7.10 -11.98
C ALA A 144 -1.13 -5.97 -11.07
N GLY A 145 -0.46 -5.75 -9.92
CA GLY A 145 -0.71 -4.60 -9.05
C GLY A 145 -0.52 -3.26 -9.77
N ARG A 146 0.55 -3.12 -10.55
CA ARG A 146 0.77 -1.91 -11.34
C ARG A 146 -0.33 -1.68 -12.39
N GLN A 147 -0.70 -2.72 -13.13
CA GLN A 147 -1.77 -2.65 -14.12
C GLN A 147 -3.11 -2.26 -13.50
N TYR A 148 -3.40 -2.74 -12.29
CA TYR A 148 -4.58 -2.30 -11.54
C TYR A 148 -4.56 -0.79 -11.29
N VAL A 149 -3.45 -0.22 -10.84
CA VAL A 149 -3.35 1.22 -10.60
C VAL A 149 -3.51 2.01 -11.91
N GLU A 150 -2.84 1.59 -12.98
CA GLU A 150 -2.92 2.24 -14.30
C GLU A 150 -4.35 2.22 -14.88
N ASN A 151 -5.12 1.15 -14.63
CA ASN A 151 -6.49 1.01 -15.15
C ASN A 151 -7.54 1.73 -14.31
N TYR A 152 -7.40 1.75 -12.98
CA TYR A 152 -8.48 2.16 -12.07
C TYR A 152 -8.19 3.42 -11.26
N HIS A 153 -6.93 3.88 -11.21
CA HIS A 153 -6.50 5.02 -10.40
C HIS A 153 -5.69 6.05 -11.19
N ASP A 154 -5.85 6.06 -12.52
CA ASP A 154 -5.30 7.12 -13.37
C ASP A 154 -6.06 8.43 -13.20
N TRP A 155 -5.32 9.51 -12.91
CA TRP A 155 -5.89 10.84 -12.65
C TRP A 155 -6.71 11.39 -13.83
N ASN A 156 -6.29 11.15 -15.07
CA ASN A 156 -7.01 11.64 -16.23
C ASN A 156 -8.33 10.89 -16.42
N VAL A 157 -8.34 9.59 -16.14
CA VAL A 157 -9.57 8.78 -16.14
C VAL A 157 -10.53 9.29 -15.06
N MET A 158 -10.05 9.48 -13.84
CA MET A 158 -10.89 9.98 -12.73
C MET A 158 -11.43 11.40 -12.99
N ALA A 159 -10.59 12.30 -13.52
CA ALA A 159 -11.02 13.66 -13.86
C ALA A 159 -12.10 13.68 -14.95
N ARG A 160 -11.95 12.86 -16.00
CA ARG A 160 -12.98 12.73 -17.07
C ARG A 160 -14.30 12.20 -16.54
N ASN A 161 -14.27 11.22 -15.63
CA ASN A 161 -15.48 10.68 -15.01
C ASN A 161 -16.21 11.73 -14.17
N LEU A 162 -15.46 12.50 -13.36
CA LEU A 162 -16.04 13.58 -12.57
C LEU A 162 -16.62 14.69 -13.45
N GLU A 163 -15.91 15.05 -14.52
CA GLU A 163 -16.40 16.02 -15.50
C GLU A 163 -17.70 15.54 -16.17
N ALA A 164 -17.82 14.25 -16.49
CA ALA A 164 -19.04 13.68 -17.05
C ALA A 164 -20.23 13.84 -16.10
N VAL A 165 -20.05 13.56 -14.80
CA VAL A 165 -21.08 13.77 -13.76
C VAL A 165 -21.46 15.24 -13.65
N TYR A 166 -20.49 16.15 -13.64
CA TYR A 166 -20.77 17.59 -13.62
C TYR A 166 -21.53 18.03 -14.87
N ARG A 167 -21.16 17.53 -16.05
CA ARG A 167 -21.88 17.83 -17.30
C ARG A 167 -23.31 17.31 -17.27
N GLU A 168 -23.56 16.14 -16.70
CA GLU A 168 -24.89 15.56 -16.53
C GLU A 168 -25.77 16.44 -15.63
N VAL A 169 -25.26 16.84 -14.46
CA VAL A 169 -25.99 17.67 -13.50
C VAL A 169 -26.19 19.11 -13.99
N MET A 170 -25.23 19.64 -14.77
CA MET A 170 -25.32 20.98 -15.34
C MET A 170 -26.14 21.05 -16.63
N GLN A 171 -26.63 19.92 -17.17
CA GLN A 171 -27.60 20.00 -18.27
C GLN A 171 -28.88 20.66 -17.72
N PRO A 172 -29.43 21.69 -18.40
CA PRO A 172 -30.67 22.30 -17.96
C PRO A 172 -31.75 21.21 -17.90
N VAL A 173 -32.42 21.07 -16.75
CA VAL A 173 -33.66 20.31 -16.66
C VAL A 173 -34.56 20.88 -17.75
N ARG A 174 -34.81 20.12 -18.82
CA ARG A 174 -35.83 20.48 -19.81
C ARG A 174 -37.17 20.39 -19.08
N ASN A 175 -37.55 21.49 -18.42
CA ASN A 175 -38.88 21.67 -17.86
C ASN A 175 -39.86 21.62 -19.04
N GLY A 176 -40.46 20.45 -19.23
CA GLY A 176 -41.69 20.30 -19.97
C GLY A 176 -42.78 21.05 -19.21
N TYR A 177 -42.94 22.33 -19.53
CA TYR A 177 -44.18 23.03 -19.18
C TYR A 177 -45.31 22.36 -19.96
N LEU A 178 -46.05 21.51 -19.25
CA LEU A 178 -47.38 21.07 -19.61
C LEU A 178 -48.22 22.31 -19.96
N ARG A 179 -48.55 22.46 -21.24
CA ARG A 179 -49.67 23.30 -21.67
C ARG A 179 -50.95 22.70 -21.08
N VAL A 180 -51.46 23.31 -20.01
CA VAL A 180 -52.85 23.12 -19.62
C VAL A 180 -53.67 24.03 -20.54
N LYS A 181 -54.54 23.40 -21.33
CA LYS A 181 -55.56 24.06 -22.15
C LYS A 181 -56.66 24.63 -21.27
#